data_AF-B2HPP3-F1
#
_entry.id   AF-B2HPP3-F1
#
_cell.length_a   1.000
_cell.length_b   1.000
_cell.length_c   1.000
_cell.angle_alpha   90.00
_cell.angle_beta   90.00
_cell.angle_gamma   90.00
#
_symmetry.space_group_name_H-M   'P 1'
#
loop_
_entity.id
_entity.type
_entity.pdbx_description
1 polymer ?
#
loop_
_entity_poly.entity_id
_entity_poly.type
_entity_poly.pdbx_seq_one_letter_code
_entity_poly.pdbx_strand_id
1 'polypeptide(L)'
;MAGPSEQVEATRADRFIKTAVEILGETGRTDFTVQEVVTRSKTSLRAFYQHFSSKDELLLALFDRTMSQTAQLWRAEAAGLDSTAALKLVIDRISAQPESSTQDSLNRALSLYNQHLAETRPREYARVLSPLHRLIRDIVGQGITEGMFNPGLDVGAAAAIVMQTVLGALRLRWLGTELNATPIDAGELYEFCSRALGVRDAEESAASSLTELFAQIGMRQEPSHDDGFAMTMPVSPQVVNTSGALQGGLIATLADVAGGQLGLQYLPPGAAMTTADLFIRYLRPIRQGAARAVPRMLRAGRRALVMQVDIFGDSADELAATATVNFAIIDRNDTTETG
;
A
#
# COMPACT_ATOMS: atom_id res chain seq x y z
N MET A 1 -16.50 -27.93 24.46
CA MET A 1 -15.82 -28.01 25.77
C MET A 1 -15.01 -29.29 25.76
N ALA A 2 -13.68 -29.20 25.75
CA ALA A 2 -12.80 -30.38 25.78
C ALA A 2 -12.88 -31.07 27.16
N GLY A 3 -12.89 -32.40 27.17
CA GLY A 3 -13.03 -33.20 28.39
C GLY A 3 -11.78 -33.16 29.29
N PRO A 4 -11.87 -33.55 30.59
CA PRO A 4 -10.73 -33.53 31.52
C PRO A 4 -9.53 -34.34 31.01
N SER A 5 -9.76 -35.45 30.31
CA SER A 5 -8.71 -36.30 29.73
C SER A 5 -7.98 -35.63 28.57
N GLU A 6 -8.70 -34.90 27.70
CA GLU A 6 -8.12 -34.15 26.57
C GLU A 6 -7.28 -32.97 27.07
N GLN A 7 -7.69 -32.33 28.17
CA GLN A 7 -6.89 -31.27 28.80
C GLN A 7 -5.59 -31.81 29.41
N VAL A 8 -5.60 -32.98 30.06
CA VAL A 8 -4.38 -33.60 30.59
C VAL A 8 -3.44 -34.07 29.46
N GLU A 9 -3.97 -34.59 28.37
CA GLU A 9 -3.19 -35.00 27.19
C GLU A 9 -2.55 -33.82 26.45
N ALA A 10 -3.29 -32.73 26.25
CA ALA A 10 -2.74 -31.48 25.71
C ALA A 10 -1.61 -30.93 26.59
N THR A 11 -1.77 -31.01 27.92
CA THR A 11 -0.74 -30.56 28.88
C THR A 11 0.54 -31.42 28.82
N ARG A 12 0.44 -32.70 28.44
CA ARG A 12 1.59 -33.60 28.29
C ARG A 12 2.36 -33.36 27.00
N ALA A 13 1.66 -33.22 25.88
CA ALA A 13 2.28 -32.83 24.60
C ALA A 13 3.01 -31.48 24.73
N ASP A 14 2.39 -30.51 25.40
CA ASP A 14 2.98 -29.20 25.68
C ASP A 14 4.28 -29.27 26.49
N ARG A 15 4.37 -30.22 27.44
CA ARG A 15 5.60 -30.43 28.21
C ARG A 15 6.76 -30.88 27.34
N PHE A 16 6.52 -31.80 26.39
CA PHE A 16 7.54 -32.25 25.46
C PHE A 16 8.01 -31.13 24.53
N ILE A 17 7.08 -30.32 24.01
CA ILE A 17 7.40 -29.15 23.17
C ILE A 17 8.24 -28.15 23.99
N LYS A 18 7.84 -27.83 25.22
CA LYS A 18 8.59 -26.92 26.09
C LYS A 18 10.01 -27.43 26.35
N THR A 19 10.15 -28.71 26.67
CA THR A 19 11.48 -29.32 26.87
C THR A 19 12.33 -29.28 25.61
N ALA A 20 11.73 -29.47 24.42
CA ALA A 20 12.44 -29.32 23.16
C ALA A 20 12.92 -27.86 22.95
N VAL A 21 12.08 -26.85 23.24
CA VAL A 21 12.49 -25.43 23.21
C VAL A 21 13.69 -25.17 24.12
N GLU A 22 13.67 -25.71 25.35
CA GLU A 22 14.78 -25.57 26.31
C GLU A 22 16.08 -26.18 25.77
N ILE A 23 16.02 -27.40 25.21
CA ILE A 23 17.18 -28.05 24.60
C ILE A 23 17.71 -27.24 23.43
N LEU A 24 16.83 -26.81 22.51
CA LEU A 24 17.22 -26.02 21.34
C LEU A 24 17.83 -24.66 21.73
N GLY A 25 17.30 -24.01 22.76
CA GLY A 25 17.84 -22.76 23.28
C GLY A 25 19.21 -22.89 23.94
N GLU A 26 19.56 -24.07 24.43
CA GLU A 26 20.88 -24.34 25.02
C GLU A 26 21.92 -24.79 24.00
N THR A 27 21.53 -25.63 23.04
CA THR A 27 22.46 -26.26 22.11
C THR A 27 22.56 -25.55 20.77
N GLY A 28 21.50 -24.84 20.35
CA GLY A 28 21.36 -24.27 19.02
C GLY A 28 21.29 -25.31 17.90
N ARG A 29 21.01 -26.58 18.23
CA ARG A 29 21.06 -27.72 17.31
C ARG A 29 19.88 -28.66 17.49
N THR A 30 19.47 -29.28 16.40
CA THR A 30 18.36 -30.27 16.35
C THR A 30 18.83 -31.71 16.51
N ASP A 31 20.09 -31.94 16.90
CA ASP A 31 20.75 -33.25 17.02
C ASP A 31 20.43 -34.00 18.32
N PHE A 32 19.58 -33.45 19.20
CA PHE A 32 19.12 -34.12 20.42
C PHE A 32 18.38 -35.43 20.15
N THR A 33 18.27 -36.26 21.19
CA THR A 33 17.60 -37.58 21.12
C THR A 33 16.23 -37.59 21.79
N VAL A 34 15.35 -38.51 21.39
CA VAL A 34 14.05 -38.70 22.07
C VAL A 34 14.24 -39.06 23.56
N GLN A 35 15.27 -39.86 23.88
CA GLN A 35 15.59 -40.22 25.26
C GLN A 35 15.96 -39.01 26.12
N GLU A 36 16.70 -38.06 25.55
CA GLU A 36 17.05 -36.81 26.22
C GLU A 36 15.83 -35.97 26.56
N VAL A 37 14.91 -35.79 25.60
CA VAL A 37 13.64 -35.06 25.81
C VAL A 37 12.81 -35.72 26.92
N VAL A 38 12.68 -37.05 26.89
CA VAL A 38 11.92 -37.82 27.88
C VAL A 38 12.53 -37.68 29.28
N THR A 39 13.85 -37.83 29.38
CA THR A 39 14.59 -37.72 30.63
C THR A 39 14.42 -36.33 31.25
N ARG A 40 14.59 -35.29 30.43
CA ARG A 40 14.52 -33.88 30.87
C ARG A 40 13.11 -33.42 31.20
N SER A 41 12.11 -33.88 30.44
CA SER A 41 10.68 -33.62 30.73
C SER A 41 10.16 -34.39 31.95
N LYS A 42 10.97 -35.31 32.51
CA LYS A 42 10.59 -36.21 33.62
C LYS A 42 9.36 -37.05 33.28
N THR A 43 9.30 -37.56 32.05
CA THR A 43 8.22 -38.41 31.55
C THR A 43 8.76 -39.76 31.09
N SER A 44 7.93 -40.61 30.47
CA SER A 44 8.34 -41.92 29.96
C SER A 44 8.41 -41.94 28.44
N LEU A 45 9.22 -42.85 27.89
CA LEU A 45 9.34 -43.05 26.45
C LEU A 45 8.00 -43.47 25.82
N ARG A 46 7.23 -44.30 26.53
CA ARG A 46 5.88 -44.68 26.13
C ARG A 46 4.95 -43.46 26.05
N ALA A 47 5.03 -42.54 27.00
CA ALA A 47 4.23 -41.32 26.98
C ALA A 47 4.62 -40.39 25.81
N PHE A 48 5.91 -40.34 25.45
CA PHE A 48 6.34 -39.60 24.27
C PHE A 48 5.70 -40.15 23.00
N TYR A 49 5.83 -41.46 22.75
CA TYR A 49 5.29 -42.11 21.55
C TYR A 49 3.76 -42.17 21.48
N GLN A 50 3.06 -41.86 22.57
CA GLN A 50 1.61 -41.63 22.54
C GLN A 50 1.23 -40.30 21.89
N HIS A 51 2.13 -39.31 21.89
CA HIS A 51 1.89 -37.98 21.33
C HIS A 51 2.67 -37.71 20.05
N PHE A 52 3.88 -38.24 19.92
CA PHE A 52 4.76 -38.02 18.78
C PHE A 52 5.39 -39.34 18.35
N SER A 53 5.16 -39.76 17.11
CA SER A 53 5.78 -40.95 16.51
C SER A 53 7.29 -40.83 16.36
N SER A 54 7.84 -39.62 16.32
CA SER A 54 9.27 -39.36 16.10
C SER A 54 9.73 -38.01 16.66
N LYS A 55 11.05 -37.83 16.74
CA LYS A 55 11.67 -36.52 16.99
C LYS A 55 11.23 -35.48 15.96
N ASP A 56 11.13 -35.87 14.70
CA ASP A 56 10.75 -34.94 13.65
C ASP A 56 9.30 -34.48 13.80
N GLU A 57 8.39 -35.34 14.26
CA GLU A 57 7.01 -34.92 14.51
C GLU A 57 6.93 -33.93 15.69
N LEU A 58 7.74 -34.13 16.73
CA LEU A 58 7.89 -33.16 17.81
C LEU A 58 8.43 -31.82 17.29
N LEU A 59 9.47 -31.84 16.44
CA LEU A 59 10.05 -30.64 15.84
C LEU A 59 9.05 -29.93 14.93
N LEU A 60 8.29 -30.67 14.10
CA LEU A 60 7.21 -30.12 13.28
C LEU A 60 6.15 -29.42 14.14
N ALA A 61 5.69 -30.06 15.22
CA ALA A 61 4.69 -29.48 16.12
C ALA A 61 5.21 -28.22 16.83
N LEU A 62 6.48 -28.24 17.26
CA LEU A 62 7.16 -27.08 17.83
C LEU A 62 7.26 -25.93 16.80
N PHE A 63 7.63 -26.23 15.56
CA PHE A 63 7.71 -25.26 14.47
C PHE A 63 6.35 -24.64 14.15
N ASP A 64 5.32 -25.48 13.99
CA ASP A 64 3.95 -25.09 13.67
C ASP A 64 3.35 -24.18 14.73
N ARG A 65 3.53 -24.54 16.02
CA ARG A 65 3.12 -23.72 17.15
C ARG A 65 3.85 -22.37 17.15
N THR A 66 5.16 -22.38 16.93
CA THR A 66 5.98 -21.16 16.96
C THR A 66 5.56 -20.20 15.84
N MET A 67 5.46 -20.68 14.60
CA MET A 67 5.05 -19.85 13.46
C MET A 67 3.62 -19.32 13.61
N SER A 68 2.70 -20.14 14.12
CA SER A 68 1.31 -19.73 14.35
C SER A 68 1.21 -18.65 15.43
N GLN A 69 1.90 -18.83 16.57
CA GLN A 69 1.90 -17.87 17.67
C GLN A 69 2.56 -16.54 17.25
N THR A 70 3.71 -16.59 16.60
CA THR A 70 4.41 -15.40 16.11
C THR A 70 3.58 -14.62 15.09
N ALA A 71 2.97 -15.31 14.11
CA ALA A 71 2.11 -14.65 13.13
C ALA A 71 0.84 -14.03 13.76
N GLN A 72 0.30 -14.63 14.82
CA GLN A 72 -0.83 -14.05 15.57
C GLN A 72 -0.42 -12.82 16.36
N LEU A 73 0.74 -12.87 17.04
CA LEU A 73 1.29 -11.74 17.77
C LEU A 73 1.52 -10.54 16.85
N TRP A 74 2.21 -10.74 15.72
CA TRP A 74 2.48 -9.65 14.77
C TRP A 74 1.21 -9.13 14.10
N ARG A 75 0.20 -9.98 13.86
CA ARG A 75 -1.10 -9.51 13.39
C ARG A 75 -1.78 -8.60 14.40
N ALA A 76 -1.67 -8.92 15.69
CA ALA A 76 -2.23 -8.08 16.76
C ALA A 76 -1.46 -6.76 16.90
N GLU A 77 -0.12 -6.79 16.80
CA GLU A 77 0.71 -5.56 16.82
C GLU A 77 0.48 -4.67 15.61
N ALA A 78 0.25 -5.25 14.44
CA ALA A 78 -0.07 -4.52 13.21
C ALA A 78 -1.51 -3.97 13.20
N ALA A 79 -2.35 -4.33 14.17
CA ALA A 79 -3.74 -3.88 14.19
C ALA A 79 -3.82 -2.36 14.38
N GLY A 80 -4.44 -1.67 13.42
CA GLY A 80 -4.62 -0.22 13.44
C GLY A 80 -3.47 0.57 12.79
N LEU A 81 -2.44 -0.11 12.28
CA LEU A 81 -1.46 0.50 11.39
C LEU A 81 -1.98 0.51 9.95
N ASP A 82 -1.53 1.49 9.15
CA ASP A 82 -1.67 1.39 7.69
C ASP A 82 -0.82 0.24 7.14
N SER A 83 -1.11 -0.18 5.90
CA SER A 83 -0.44 -1.35 5.32
C SER A 83 1.07 -1.17 5.12
N THR A 84 1.53 0.06 4.93
CA THR A 84 2.96 0.40 4.77
C THR A 84 3.70 0.22 6.10
N ALA A 85 3.17 0.76 7.19
CA ALA A 85 3.67 0.61 8.55
C ALA A 85 3.55 -0.83 9.06
N ALA A 86 2.46 -1.52 8.74
CA ALA A 86 2.28 -2.94 9.06
C ALA A 86 3.33 -3.82 8.37
N LEU A 87 3.63 -3.57 7.08
CA LEU A 87 4.69 -4.26 6.36
C LEU A 87 6.05 -4.01 7.00
N LYS A 88 6.35 -2.73 7.33
CA LYS A 88 7.59 -2.37 8.01
C LYS A 88 7.75 -3.10 9.34
N LEU A 89 6.70 -3.13 10.16
CA LEU A 89 6.69 -3.84 11.45
C LEU A 89 7.04 -5.32 11.27
N VAL A 90 6.41 -6.01 10.31
CA VAL A 90 6.67 -7.43 10.07
C VAL A 90 8.11 -7.66 9.62
N ILE A 91 8.64 -6.83 8.71
CA ILE A 91 10.04 -6.94 8.27
C ILE A 91 11.00 -6.71 9.44
N ASP A 92 10.78 -5.65 10.23
CA ASP A 92 11.60 -5.33 11.41
C ASP A 92 11.58 -6.48 12.43
N ARG A 93 10.42 -7.13 12.64
CA ARG A 93 10.28 -8.27 13.57
C ARG A 93 10.97 -9.53 13.07
N ILE A 94 10.92 -9.83 11.77
CA ILE A 94 11.63 -10.99 11.20
C ILE A 94 13.16 -10.75 11.24
N SER A 95 13.59 -9.52 10.99
CA SER A 95 15.00 -9.13 10.93
C SER A 95 15.60 -8.73 12.28
N ALA A 96 14.83 -8.82 13.37
CA ALA A 96 15.25 -8.43 14.70
C ALA A 96 16.47 -9.22 15.18
N GLN A 97 17.39 -8.55 15.86
CA GLN A 97 18.49 -9.23 16.54
C GLN A 97 17.96 -9.98 17.77
N PRO A 98 18.49 -11.17 18.06
CA PRO A 98 18.10 -11.92 19.24
C PRO A 98 18.49 -11.15 20.51
N GLU A 99 17.58 -11.10 21.49
CA GLU A 99 17.78 -10.37 22.76
C GLU A 99 18.66 -11.14 23.74
N SER A 100 18.89 -12.44 23.47
CA SER A 100 19.73 -13.32 24.29
C SER A 100 20.40 -14.40 23.45
N SER A 101 21.49 -14.97 23.97
CA SER A 101 22.17 -16.12 23.36
C SER A 101 21.28 -17.37 23.26
N THR A 102 20.34 -17.53 24.20
CA THR A 102 19.35 -18.61 24.16
C THR A 102 18.37 -18.43 23.01
N GLN A 103 17.86 -17.21 22.83
CA GLN A 103 16.99 -16.91 21.70
C GLN A 103 17.72 -17.05 20.37
N ASP A 104 18.97 -16.61 20.29
CA ASP A 104 19.83 -16.78 19.11
C ASP A 104 20.01 -18.26 18.75
N SER A 105 20.28 -19.10 19.75
CA SER A 105 20.44 -20.55 19.57
C SER A 105 19.14 -21.20 19.09
N LEU A 106 18.01 -20.88 19.70
CA LEU A 106 16.70 -21.38 19.28
C LEU A 106 16.40 -20.98 17.84
N ASN A 107 16.56 -19.69 17.53
CA ASN A 107 16.40 -19.13 16.20
C ASN A 107 17.24 -19.93 15.19
N ARG A 108 18.55 -20.06 15.42
CA ARG A 108 19.45 -20.84 14.56
C ARG A 108 18.96 -22.26 14.32
N ALA A 109 18.58 -22.98 15.38
CA ALA A 109 18.06 -24.34 15.26
C ALA A 109 16.80 -24.40 14.38
N LEU A 110 15.92 -23.41 14.54
CA LEU A 110 14.69 -23.32 13.78
C LEU A 110 14.96 -23.08 12.28
N SER A 111 15.89 -22.19 11.93
CA SER A 111 16.24 -21.96 10.51
C SER A 111 16.89 -23.17 9.85
N LEU A 112 17.77 -23.89 10.57
CA LEU A 112 18.37 -25.13 10.05
C LEU A 112 17.29 -26.18 9.79
N TYR A 113 16.34 -26.31 10.71
CA TYR A 113 15.20 -27.20 10.52
C TYR A 113 14.30 -26.78 9.34
N ASN A 114 14.07 -25.48 9.17
CA ASN A 114 13.30 -24.96 8.04
C ASN A 114 13.95 -25.31 6.69
N GLN A 115 15.27 -25.19 6.58
CA GLN A 115 16.02 -25.60 5.39
C GLN A 115 15.89 -27.11 5.13
N HIS A 116 16.01 -27.94 6.18
CA HIS A 116 15.81 -29.38 6.07
C HIS A 116 14.39 -29.74 5.61
N LEU A 117 13.36 -29.04 6.10
CA LEU A 117 11.99 -29.24 5.63
C LEU A 117 11.82 -28.87 4.15
N ALA A 118 12.44 -27.77 3.70
CA ALA A 118 12.37 -27.36 2.31
C ALA A 118 12.94 -28.44 1.37
N GLU A 119 14.03 -29.10 1.79
CA GLU A 119 14.71 -30.13 1.01
C GLU A 119 13.99 -31.49 1.05
N THR A 120 13.51 -31.90 2.23
CA THR A 120 13.03 -33.28 2.44
C THR A 120 11.51 -33.41 2.52
N ARG A 121 10.79 -32.35 2.90
CA ARG A 121 9.34 -32.35 3.18
C ARG A 121 8.66 -31.04 2.73
N PRO A 122 8.64 -30.74 1.42
CA PRO A 122 8.19 -29.44 0.90
C PRO A 122 6.74 -29.09 1.24
N ARG A 123 5.86 -30.09 1.40
CA ARG A 123 4.46 -29.87 1.83
C ARG A 123 4.38 -29.37 3.28
N GLU A 124 5.18 -29.95 4.16
CA GLU A 124 5.24 -29.52 5.57
C GLU A 124 5.90 -28.15 5.70
N TYR A 125 6.95 -27.89 4.90
CA TYR A 125 7.55 -26.57 4.79
C TYR A 125 6.51 -25.49 4.46
N ALA A 126 5.71 -25.71 3.41
CA ALA A 126 4.67 -24.77 3.00
C ALA A 126 3.56 -24.63 4.07
N ARG A 127 3.18 -25.73 4.71
CA ARG A 127 2.15 -25.75 5.76
C ARG A 127 2.55 -24.89 6.95
N VAL A 128 3.77 -25.05 7.45
CA VAL A 128 4.21 -24.35 8.65
C VAL A 128 4.47 -22.87 8.42
N LEU A 129 4.91 -22.46 7.22
CA LEU A 129 5.07 -21.03 6.89
C LEU A 129 3.75 -20.34 6.49
N SER A 130 2.67 -21.10 6.28
CA SER A 130 1.38 -20.53 5.85
C SER A 130 0.82 -19.43 6.76
N PRO A 131 0.92 -19.50 8.10
CA PRO A 131 0.45 -18.43 8.98
C PRO A 131 1.14 -17.08 8.70
N LEU A 132 2.47 -17.09 8.52
CA LEU A 132 3.24 -15.90 8.22
C LEU A 132 2.98 -15.41 6.79
N HIS A 133 2.94 -16.31 5.81
CA HIS A 133 2.59 -15.98 4.44
C HIS A 133 1.20 -15.33 4.35
N ARG A 134 0.22 -15.86 5.09
CA ARG A 134 -1.14 -15.28 5.17
C ARG A 134 -1.12 -13.87 5.76
N LEU A 135 -0.35 -13.63 6.82
CA LEU A 135 -0.20 -12.27 7.37
C LEU A 135 0.33 -11.28 6.32
N ILE A 136 1.42 -11.62 5.63
CA ILE A 136 2.00 -10.74 4.60
C ILE A 136 1.01 -10.54 3.45
N ARG A 137 0.34 -11.61 3.00
CA ARG A 137 -0.68 -11.54 1.95
C ARG A 137 -1.85 -10.63 2.31
N ASP A 138 -2.34 -10.72 3.55
CA ASP A 138 -3.44 -9.88 4.01
C ASP A 138 -3.00 -8.39 4.06
N ILE A 139 -1.76 -8.10 4.48
CA ILE A 139 -1.17 -6.74 4.44
C ILE A 139 -1.08 -6.23 3.00
N VAL A 140 -0.59 -7.04 2.06
CA VAL A 140 -0.48 -6.64 0.64
C VAL A 140 -1.86 -6.37 0.03
N GLY A 141 -2.83 -7.25 0.27
CA GLY A 141 -4.20 -7.06 -0.22
C GLY A 141 -4.87 -5.82 0.35
N GLN A 142 -4.64 -5.54 1.64
CA GLN A 142 -5.13 -4.34 2.29
C GLN A 142 -4.45 -3.09 1.74
N GLY A 143 -3.14 -3.10 1.49
CA GLY A 143 -2.41 -1.96 0.93
C GLY A 143 -2.85 -1.60 -0.49
N ILE A 144 -3.25 -2.59 -1.28
CA ILE A 144 -3.88 -2.36 -2.60
C ILE A 144 -5.27 -1.71 -2.41
N THR A 145 -6.05 -2.21 -1.45
CA THR A 145 -7.39 -1.67 -1.15
C THR A 145 -7.32 -0.23 -0.65
N GLU A 146 -6.27 0.12 0.11
CA GLU A 146 -5.98 1.47 0.60
C GLU A 146 -5.41 2.40 -0.50
N GLY A 147 -5.08 1.87 -1.69
CA GLY A 147 -4.44 2.62 -2.77
C GLY A 147 -2.95 2.93 -2.53
N MET A 148 -2.37 2.40 -1.45
CA MET A 148 -0.97 2.59 -1.07
C MET A 148 -0.03 1.73 -1.89
N PHE A 149 -0.45 0.53 -2.31
CA PHE A 149 0.36 -0.41 -3.09
C PHE A 149 -0.15 -0.50 -4.53
N ASN A 150 0.70 -0.98 -5.45
CA ASN A 150 0.36 -1.09 -6.86
C ASN A 150 -0.83 -2.06 -7.08
N PRO A 151 -1.97 -1.60 -7.66
CA PRO A 151 -3.15 -2.44 -7.87
C PRO A 151 -2.97 -3.54 -8.92
N GLY A 152 -1.91 -3.50 -9.74
CA GLY A 152 -1.60 -4.52 -10.74
C GLY A 152 -0.88 -5.76 -10.19
N LEU A 153 -0.64 -5.85 -8.89
CA LEU A 153 0.09 -6.96 -8.28
C LEU A 153 -0.78 -8.22 -8.11
N ASP A 154 -0.21 -9.38 -8.40
CA ASP A 154 -0.72 -10.64 -7.85
C ASP A 154 -0.38 -10.72 -6.36
N VAL A 155 -1.40 -10.63 -5.50
CA VAL A 155 -1.25 -10.58 -4.04
C VAL A 155 -0.52 -11.82 -3.50
N GLY A 156 -0.81 -13.00 -4.05
CA GLY A 156 -0.20 -14.25 -3.60
C GLY A 156 1.27 -14.33 -3.97
N ALA A 157 1.61 -14.00 -5.22
CA ALA A 157 2.98 -13.99 -5.70
C ALA A 157 3.81 -12.91 -4.99
N ALA A 158 3.27 -11.69 -4.84
CA ALA A 158 3.92 -10.59 -4.15
C ALA A 158 4.24 -10.95 -2.69
N ALA A 159 3.28 -11.52 -1.96
CA ALA A 159 3.49 -11.95 -0.57
C ALA A 159 4.55 -13.05 -0.45
N ALA A 160 4.55 -14.01 -1.37
CA ALA A 160 5.57 -15.05 -1.42
C ALA A 160 6.97 -14.46 -1.68
N ILE A 161 7.10 -13.53 -2.63
CA ILE A 161 8.38 -12.87 -2.95
C ILE A 161 8.88 -12.07 -1.75
N VAL A 162 8.03 -11.25 -1.13
CA VAL A 162 8.40 -10.49 0.08
C VAL A 162 8.89 -11.43 1.19
N MET A 163 8.14 -12.49 1.48
CA MET A 163 8.52 -13.47 2.50
C MET A 163 9.87 -14.13 2.19
N GLN A 164 10.09 -14.55 0.94
CA GLN A 164 11.35 -15.21 0.55
C GLN A 164 12.55 -14.25 0.56
N THR A 165 12.36 -12.98 0.18
CA THR A 165 13.40 -11.95 0.26
C THR A 165 13.88 -11.76 1.70
N VAL A 166 12.94 -11.60 2.65
CA VAL A 166 13.25 -11.37 4.06
C VAL A 166 13.87 -12.62 4.70
N LEU A 167 13.27 -13.79 4.50
CA LEU A 167 13.80 -15.05 5.04
C LEU A 167 15.16 -15.44 4.42
N GLY A 168 15.38 -15.11 3.14
CA GLY A 168 16.66 -15.31 2.46
C GLY A 168 17.78 -14.50 3.08
N ALA A 169 17.53 -13.21 3.36
CA ALA A 169 18.49 -12.34 4.03
C ALA A 169 18.82 -12.82 5.46
N LEU A 170 17.79 -13.25 6.21
CA LEU A 170 17.98 -13.81 7.56
C LEU A 170 18.86 -15.08 7.52
N ARG A 171 18.64 -15.94 6.53
CA ARG A 171 19.43 -17.17 6.35
C ARG A 171 20.91 -16.88 6.10
N LEU A 172 21.22 -15.94 5.20
CA LEU A 172 22.62 -15.57 4.91
C LEU A 172 23.35 -15.08 6.15
N ARG A 173 22.67 -14.25 6.96
CA ARG A 173 23.20 -13.73 8.23
C ARG A 173 23.53 -14.86 9.21
N TRP A 174 22.64 -15.83 9.37
CA TRP A 174 22.82 -16.89 10.38
C TRP A 174 23.79 -17.99 9.98
N LEU A 175 23.96 -18.22 8.68
CA LEU A 175 25.00 -19.11 8.18
C LEU A 175 26.39 -18.45 8.22
N GLY A 176 26.48 -17.14 8.50
CA GLY A 176 27.72 -16.38 8.38
C GLY A 176 28.25 -16.33 6.95
N THR A 177 27.36 -16.51 5.97
CA THR A 177 27.67 -16.54 4.54
C THR A 177 27.19 -15.26 3.89
N GLU A 178 27.64 -14.14 4.42
CA GLU A 178 27.29 -12.83 3.88
C GLU A 178 27.94 -12.71 2.49
N LEU A 179 27.11 -12.47 1.47
CA LEU A 179 27.59 -12.32 0.09
C LEU A 179 28.31 -10.97 -0.10
N ASN A 180 27.91 -9.99 0.70
CA ASN A 180 28.54 -8.69 0.84
C ASN A 180 29.27 -8.65 2.19
N ALA A 181 30.31 -7.82 2.36
CA ALA A 181 31.07 -7.74 3.61
C ALA A 181 30.23 -7.27 4.83
N THR A 182 28.97 -6.91 4.64
CA THR A 182 28.03 -6.45 5.68
C THR A 182 26.68 -7.19 5.55
N PRO A 183 26.03 -7.55 6.68
CA PRO A 183 24.69 -8.13 6.66
C PRO A 183 23.66 -7.14 6.12
N ILE A 184 22.73 -7.63 5.29
CA ILE A 184 21.57 -6.85 4.82
C ILE A 184 20.69 -6.48 6.02
N ASP A 185 20.40 -5.20 6.24
CA ASP A 185 19.60 -4.75 7.37
C ASP A 185 18.08 -4.68 7.07
N ALA A 186 17.28 -4.46 8.12
CA ALA A 186 15.83 -4.41 8.03
C ALA A 186 15.32 -3.22 7.20
N GLY A 187 16.03 -2.09 7.25
CA GLY A 187 15.72 -0.90 6.46
C GLY A 187 15.94 -1.14 4.97
N GLU A 188 17.06 -1.76 4.59
CA GLU A 188 17.34 -2.15 3.20
C GLU A 188 16.30 -3.13 2.65
N LEU A 189 15.90 -4.12 3.47
CA LEU A 189 14.84 -5.07 3.10
C LEU A 189 13.50 -4.37 2.90
N TYR A 190 13.15 -3.47 3.81
CA TYR A 190 11.93 -2.69 3.71
C TYR A 190 11.91 -1.80 2.47
N GLU A 191 12.99 -1.05 2.21
CA GLU A 191 13.14 -0.21 1.01
C GLU A 191 13.03 -1.01 -0.30
N PHE A 192 13.63 -2.19 -0.34
CA PHE A 192 13.51 -3.05 -1.51
C PHE A 192 12.07 -3.55 -1.70
N CYS A 193 11.44 -4.02 -0.63
CA CYS A 193 10.07 -4.53 -0.67
C CYS A 193 9.07 -3.42 -0.99
N SER A 194 9.23 -2.22 -0.43
CA SER A 194 8.34 -1.08 -0.67
C SER A 194 8.37 -0.66 -2.13
N ARG A 195 9.56 -0.55 -2.73
CA ARG A 195 9.70 -0.28 -4.17
C ARG A 195 9.13 -1.38 -5.04
N ALA A 196 9.35 -2.64 -4.69
CA ALA A 196 8.81 -3.79 -5.43
C ALA A 196 7.27 -3.84 -5.38
N LEU A 197 6.67 -3.42 -4.25
CA LEU A 197 5.22 -3.33 -4.08
C LEU A 197 4.63 -2.04 -4.67
N GLY A 198 5.47 -1.12 -5.14
CA GLY A 198 5.05 0.20 -5.62
C GLY A 198 4.33 0.99 -4.53
N VAL A 199 4.88 0.98 -3.31
CA VAL A 199 4.39 1.82 -2.21
C VAL A 199 4.45 3.27 -2.67
N ARG A 200 3.29 3.93 -2.67
CA ARG A 200 3.14 5.35 -2.95
C ARG A 200 3.25 6.10 -1.64
N ASP A 201 3.96 7.22 -1.64
CA ASP A 201 3.88 8.13 -0.50
C ASP A 201 2.44 8.61 -0.33
N ALA A 202 1.99 8.86 0.90
CA ALA A 202 0.63 9.38 1.14
C ALA A 202 0.39 10.70 0.37
N GLU A 203 1.45 11.45 0.07
CA GLU A 203 1.44 12.63 -0.80
C GLU A 203 1.35 12.28 -2.31
N GLU A 204 1.91 11.16 -2.77
CA GLU A 204 1.75 10.67 -4.16
C GLU A 204 0.42 9.92 -4.38
N SER A 205 -0.16 9.37 -3.31
CA SER A 205 -1.46 8.69 -3.31
C SER A 205 -2.64 9.67 -3.40
N ALA A 206 -2.43 10.93 -3.01
CA ALA A 206 -3.18 12.06 -3.56
C ALA A 206 -2.77 12.22 -5.03
N ALA A 207 -3.30 11.33 -5.89
CA ALA A 207 -3.09 11.34 -7.32
C ALA A 207 -3.01 12.78 -7.84
N SER A 208 -1.93 13.08 -8.56
CA SER A 208 -1.63 14.38 -9.17
C SER A 208 -2.91 14.98 -9.74
N SER A 209 -3.60 15.81 -8.95
CA SER A 209 -4.96 16.17 -9.29
C SER A 209 -4.92 17.09 -10.51
N LEU A 210 -5.98 17.13 -11.33
CA LEU A 210 -6.05 18.11 -12.43
C LEU A 210 -5.78 19.54 -11.91
N THR A 211 -6.15 19.82 -10.67
CA THR A 211 -5.83 21.07 -9.96
C THR A 211 -4.33 21.33 -9.82
N GLU A 212 -3.53 20.33 -9.46
CA GLU A 212 -2.07 20.46 -9.35
C GLU A 212 -1.41 20.63 -10.71
N LEU A 213 -1.86 19.88 -11.73
CA LEU A 213 -1.40 20.05 -13.10
C LEU A 213 -1.69 21.48 -13.61
N PHE A 214 -2.88 22.00 -13.34
CA PHE A 214 -3.25 23.37 -13.68
C PHE A 214 -2.46 24.41 -12.89
N ALA A 215 -2.14 24.15 -11.62
CA ALA A 215 -1.28 25.02 -10.83
C ALA A 215 0.15 25.11 -11.39
N GLN A 216 0.71 24.01 -11.92
CA GLN A 216 2.04 24.00 -12.54
C GLN A 216 2.14 24.92 -13.76
N ILE A 217 1.06 25.05 -14.53
CA ILE A 217 0.98 25.99 -15.66
C ILE A 217 0.50 27.39 -15.25
N GLY A 218 0.36 27.64 -13.94
CA GLY A 218 -0.05 28.93 -13.37
C GLY A 218 -1.54 29.24 -13.51
N MET A 219 -2.38 28.27 -13.88
CA MET A 219 -3.83 28.44 -13.92
C MET A 219 -4.40 28.49 -12.50
N ARG A 220 -5.05 29.59 -12.14
CA ARG A 220 -5.53 29.84 -10.78
C ARG A 220 -6.73 30.78 -10.73
N GLN A 221 -7.53 30.66 -9.68
CA GLN A 221 -8.59 31.61 -9.38
C GLN A 221 -7.99 32.96 -8.97
N GLU A 222 -8.56 34.05 -9.47
CA GLU A 222 -8.21 35.39 -9.02
C GLU A 222 -8.77 35.63 -7.61
N PRO A 223 -8.00 36.22 -6.67
CA PRO A 223 -8.52 36.61 -5.36
C PRO A 223 -9.76 37.49 -5.53
N SER A 224 -10.85 37.15 -4.83
CA SER A 224 -12.12 37.85 -4.98
C SER A 224 -11.98 39.32 -4.57
N HIS A 225 -12.03 40.23 -5.55
CA HIS A 225 -12.23 41.66 -5.33
C HIS A 225 -13.59 42.06 -5.89
N ASP A 226 -14.45 42.54 -4.98
CA ASP A 226 -15.69 43.31 -5.08
C ASP A 226 -16.69 43.20 -6.25
N ASP A 227 -16.52 42.40 -7.32
CA ASP A 227 -17.65 42.11 -8.24
C ASP A 227 -17.50 40.97 -9.29
N GLY A 228 -16.63 39.96 -9.10
CA GLY A 228 -16.66 38.82 -10.04
C GLY A 228 -15.74 37.64 -9.77
N PHE A 229 -16.16 36.46 -10.25
CA PHE A 229 -15.32 35.27 -10.35
C PHE A 229 -14.50 35.33 -11.64
N ALA A 230 -13.20 35.05 -11.56
CA ALA A 230 -12.34 34.92 -12.73
C ALA A 230 -11.24 33.88 -12.49
N MET A 231 -10.83 33.22 -13.57
CA MET A 231 -9.64 32.38 -13.61
C MET A 231 -8.56 33.05 -14.46
N THR A 232 -7.31 32.89 -14.08
CA THR A 232 -6.16 33.48 -14.79
C THR A 232 -5.15 32.41 -15.17
N MET A 233 -4.44 32.61 -16.27
CA MET A 233 -3.29 31.79 -16.67
C MET A 233 -2.21 32.68 -17.31
N PRO A 234 -0.99 32.75 -16.74
CA PRO A 234 0.07 33.62 -17.23
C PRO A 234 0.64 33.11 -18.56
N VAL A 235 1.14 34.03 -19.39
CA VAL A 235 1.97 33.65 -20.53
C VAL A 235 3.33 33.19 -20.02
N SER A 236 3.69 31.93 -20.29
CA SER A 236 4.99 31.35 -19.93
C SER A 236 5.54 30.46 -21.05
N PRO A 237 6.85 30.16 -21.07
CA PRO A 237 7.46 29.28 -22.09
C PRO A 237 6.80 27.90 -22.20
N GLN A 238 6.14 27.43 -21.14
CA GLN A 238 5.54 26.09 -21.07
C GLN A 238 4.14 26.03 -21.70
N VAL A 239 3.49 27.18 -21.91
CA VAL A 239 2.07 27.26 -22.33
C VAL A 239 1.85 27.99 -23.66
N VAL A 240 2.93 28.47 -24.28
CA VAL A 240 2.89 29.13 -25.59
C VAL A 240 3.08 28.15 -26.75
N ASN A 241 2.46 28.45 -27.88
CA ASN A 241 2.66 27.70 -29.12
C ASN A 241 3.91 28.18 -29.88
N THR A 242 4.17 27.59 -31.05
CA THR A 242 5.32 27.95 -31.92
C THR A 242 5.32 29.40 -32.41
N SER A 243 4.20 30.13 -32.30
CA SER A 243 4.10 31.56 -32.62
C SER A 243 4.35 32.48 -31.41
N GLY A 244 4.66 31.92 -30.24
CA GLY A 244 4.88 32.65 -28.99
C GLY A 244 3.59 33.20 -28.35
N ALA A 245 2.41 32.78 -28.80
CA ALA A 245 1.13 33.11 -28.18
C ALA A 245 0.63 31.94 -27.33
N LEU A 246 -0.19 32.23 -26.30
CA LEU A 246 -0.83 31.18 -25.50
C LEU A 246 -1.51 30.15 -26.40
N GLN A 247 -1.24 28.87 -26.14
CA GLN A 247 -1.80 27.78 -26.91
C GLN A 247 -3.34 27.79 -26.78
N GLY A 248 -4.03 27.83 -27.92
CA GLY A 248 -5.49 27.92 -27.95
C GLY A 248 -6.18 26.81 -27.14
N GLY A 249 -5.65 25.58 -27.19
CA GLY A 249 -6.17 24.47 -26.38
C GLY A 249 -6.19 24.77 -24.88
N LEU A 250 -5.15 25.44 -24.35
CA LEU A 250 -5.10 25.83 -22.93
C LEU A 250 -6.03 27.01 -22.62
N ILE A 251 -6.29 27.90 -23.58
CA ILE A 251 -7.31 28.94 -23.45
C ILE A 251 -8.72 28.31 -23.39
N ALA A 252 -8.99 27.29 -24.20
CA ALA A 252 -10.24 26.54 -24.15
C ALA A 252 -10.40 25.81 -22.81
N THR A 253 -9.33 25.17 -22.31
CA THR A 253 -9.31 24.57 -20.97
C THR A 253 -9.57 25.59 -19.87
N LEU A 254 -8.92 26.77 -19.94
CA LEU A 254 -9.16 27.86 -19.00
C LEU A 254 -10.64 28.29 -18.99
N ALA A 255 -11.27 28.39 -20.17
CA ALA A 255 -12.68 28.73 -20.28
C ALA A 255 -13.60 27.65 -19.68
N ASP A 256 -13.31 26.38 -19.94
CA ASP A 256 -14.04 25.24 -19.38
C ASP A 256 -13.94 25.21 -17.84
N VAL A 257 -12.73 25.31 -17.29
CA VAL A 257 -12.48 25.31 -15.85
C VAL A 257 -13.16 26.51 -15.17
N ALA A 258 -13.07 27.71 -15.77
CA ALA A 258 -13.73 28.90 -15.23
C ALA A 258 -15.25 28.75 -15.20
N GLY A 259 -15.85 28.27 -16.29
CA GLY A 259 -17.29 28.00 -16.36
C GLY A 259 -17.72 26.92 -15.36
N GLY A 260 -16.97 25.82 -15.28
CA GLY A 260 -17.25 24.71 -14.37
C GLY A 260 -17.21 25.14 -12.91
N GLN A 261 -16.15 25.86 -12.49
CA GLN A 261 -16.02 26.32 -11.11
C GLN A 261 -17.10 27.32 -10.68
N LEU A 262 -17.48 28.25 -11.55
CA LEU A 262 -18.63 29.11 -11.28
C LEU A 262 -19.92 28.28 -11.25
N GLY A 263 -20.08 27.33 -12.18
CA GLY A 263 -21.27 26.50 -12.31
C GLY A 263 -21.55 25.63 -11.09
N LEU A 264 -20.51 25.10 -10.45
CA LEU A 264 -20.64 24.29 -9.24
C LEU A 264 -21.40 25.02 -8.13
N GLN A 265 -21.35 26.35 -8.09
CA GLN A 265 -22.07 27.18 -7.11
C GLN A 265 -23.60 27.18 -7.33
N TYR A 266 -24.07 26.75 -8.50
CA TYR A 266 -25.48 26.71 -8.90
C TYR A 266 -26.06 25.29 -8.91
N LEU A 267 -25.28 24.28 -8.54
CA LEU A 267 -25.76 22.91 -8.49
C LEU A 267 -26.62 22.64 -7.25
N PRO A 268 -27.70 21.86 -7.38
CA PRO A 268 -28.39 21.29 -6.23
C PRO A 268 -27.43 20.41 -5.39
N PRO A 269 -27.65 20.27 -4.06
CA PRO A 269 -26.90 19.34 -3.24
C PRO A 269 -26.96 17.91 -3.81
N GLY A 270 -25.80 17.28 -3.97
CA GLY A 270 -25.68 15.92 -4.49
C GLY A 270 -25.70 15.79 -6.01
N ALA A 271 -25.92 16.87 -6.76
CA ALA A 271 -25.77 16.86 -8.21
C ALA A 271 -24.30 17.03 -8.62
N ALA A 272 -23.94 16.49 -9.78
CA ALA A 272 -22.69 16.73 -10.48
C ALA A 272 -22.96 17.39 -11.84
N MET A 273 -21.90 17.84 -12.51
CA MET A 273 -22.01 18.31 -13.88
C MET A 273 -20.85 17.79 -14.73
N THR A 274 -21.09 17.73 -16.04
CA THR A 274 -20.06 17.43 -17.05
C THR A 274 -20.19 18.39 -18.22
N THR A 275 -19.09 18.72 -18.87
CA THR A 275 -19.12 19.54 -20.09
C THR A 275 -19.76 18.74 -21.21
N ALA A 276 -20.92 19.20 -21.70
CA ALA A 276 -21.62 18.60 -22.83
C ALA A 276 -21.06 19.12 -24.16
N ASP A 277 -20.82 20.42 -24.23
CA ASP A 277 -20.22 21.07 -25.39
C ASP A 277 -19.51 22.37 -25.00
N LEU A 278 -18.50 22.72 -25.79
CA LEU A 278 -17.74 23.97 -25.66
C LEU A 278 -17.47 24.52 -27.06
N PHE A 279 -17.88 25.76 -27.30
CA PHE A 279 -17.60 26.50 -28.52
C PHE A 279 -16.80 27.75 -28.19
N ILE A 280 -15.60 27.90 -28.77
CA ILE A 280 -14.72 29.05 -28.55
C ILE A 280 -14.39 29.76 -29.86
N ARG A 281 -14.37 31.09 -29.81
CA ARG A 281 -13.92 31.96 -30.90
C ARG A 281 -12.70 32.73 -30.45
N TYR A 282 -11.59 32.56 -31.16
CA TYR A 282 -10.37 33.32 -30.94
C TYR A 282 -10.40 34.60 -31.78
N LEU A 283 -10.24 35.74 -31.11
CA LEU A 283 -10.31 37.06 -31.73
C LEU A 283 -8.92 37.69 -31.85
N ARG A 284 -8.07 37.51 -30.82
CA ARG A 284 -6.72 38.06 -30.76
C ARG A 284 -5.75 37.11 -30.03
N PRO A 285 -4.48 37.06 -30.43
CA PRO A 285 -3.46 36.28 -29.73
C PRO A 285 -2.98 36.96 -28.44
N ILE A 286 -2.86 36.21 -27.35
CA ILE A 286 -2.29 36.68 -26.08
C ILE A 286 -0.82 36.28 -26.03
N ARG A 287 0.09 37.27 -26.05
CA ARG A 287 1.55 37.05 -26.09
C ARG A 287 2.32 37.53 -24.86
N GLN A 288 1.69 38.34 -24.03
CA GLN A 288 2.28 38.90 -22.80
C GLN A 288 1.21 38.93 -21.71
N GLY A 289 1.63 39.14 -20.46
CA GLY A 289 0.73 39.21 -19.33
C GLY A 289 0.10 37.86 -18.98
N ALA A 290 -1.22 37.84 -18.86
CA ALA A 290 -2.00 36.65 -18.57
C ALA A 290 -3.31 36.64 -19.37
N ALA A 291 -3.83 35.45 -19.65
CA ALA A 291 -5.23 35.29 -20.03
C ALA A 291 -6.11 35.35 -18.78
N ARG A 292 -7.17 36.16 -18.82
CA ARG A 292 -8.16 36.29 -17.74
C ARG A 292 -9.53 35.87 -18.25
N ALA A 293 -10.02 34.73 -17.79
CA ALA A 293 -11.32 34.18 -18.15
C ALA A 293 -12.38 34.57 -17.13
N VAL A 294 -13.41 35.27 -17.59
CA VAL A 294 -14.51 35.79 -16.79
C VAL A 294 -15.81 35.09 -17.23
N PRO A 295 -16.28 34.07 -16.48
CA PRO A 295 -17.51 33.37 -16.78
C PRO A 295 -18.74 34.18 -16.34
N ARG A 296 -19.81 34.08 -17.12
CA ARG A 296 -21.12 34.66 -16.85
C ARG A 296 -22.20 33.65 -17.19
N MET A 297 -23.12 33.44 -16.25
CA MET A 297 -24.28 32.58 -16.45
C MET A 297 -25.20 33.19 -17.51
N LEU A 298 -25.47 32.45 -18.58
CA LEU A 298 -26.51 32.81 -19.57
C LEU A 298 -27.85 32.16 -19.23
N ARG A 299 -27.82 30.91 -18.77
CA ARG A 299 -29.03 30.15 -18.42
C ARG A 299 -28.73 29.10 -17.36
N ALA A 300 -29.45 29.15 -16.25
CA ALA A 300 -29.47 28.11 -15.23
C ALA A 300 -30.75 27.27 -15.37
N GLY A 301 -30.64 26.06 -15.92
CA GLY A 301 -31.76 25.14 -16.10
C GLY A 301 -31.65 23.90 -15.21
N ARG A 302 -32.74 23.12 -15.12
CA ARG A 302 -32.78 21.89 -14.33
C ARG A 302 -31.84 20.77 -14.82
N ARG A 303 -31.59 20.71 -16.13
CA ARG A 303 -30.78 19.65 -16.77
C ARG A 303 -29.45 20.15 -17.32
N ALA A 304 -29.26 21.46 -17.40
CA ALA A 304 -28.07 22.04 -17.99
C ALA A 304 -27.84 23.48 -17.53
N LEU A 305 -26.57 23.89 -17.47
CA LEU A 305 -26.12 25.27 -17.27
C LEU A 305 -25.42 25.74 -18.53
N VAL A 306 -25.79 26.92 -19.03
CA VAL A 306 -25.13 27.53 -20.19
C VAL A 306 -24.42 28.79 -19.73
N MET A 307 -23.12 28.86 -20.00
CA MET A 307 -22.26 29.98 -19.63
C MET A 307 -21.60 30.60 -20.85
N GLN A 308 -21.42 31.92 -20.81
CA GLN A 308 -20.48 32.62 -21.66
C GLN A 308 -19.22 32.88 -20.85
N VAL A 309 -18.05 32.65 -21.43
CA VAL A 309 -16.77 32.94 -20.81
C VAL A 309 -15.99 33.85 -21.73
N ASP A 310 -15.81 35.10 -21.32
CA ASP A 310 -15.02 36.07 -22.05
C ASP A 310 -13.58 36.02 -21.51
N ILE A 311 -12.61 35.92 -22.43
CA ILE A 311 -11.20 35.81 -22.11
C ILE A 311 -10.49 37.08 -22.59
N PHE A 312 -9.91 37.79 -21.63
CA PHE A 312 -9.17 39.03 -21.85
C PHE A 312 -7.66 38.76 -21.84
N GLY A 313 -6.92 39.58 -22.59
CA GLY A 313 -5.46 39.63 -22.56
C GLY A 313 -4.93 40.46 -21.39
N ASP A 314 -3.82 41.17 -21.63
CA ASP A 314 -3.11 41.94 -20.59
C ASP A 314 -3.93 43.13 -20.05
N SER A 315 -4.89 43.64 -20.83
CA SER A 315 -5.83 44.67 -20.39
C SER A 315 -7.27 44.16 -20.37
N ALA A 316 -8.09 44.67 -19.44
CA ALA A 316 -9.49 44.28 -19.26
C ALA A 316 -10.39 44.62 -20.47
N ASP A 317 -9.96 45.52 -21.35
CA ASP A 317 -10.69 45.88 -22.59
C ASP A 317 -10.23 45.07 -23.81
N GLU A 318 -9.20 44.22 -23.66
CA GLU A 318 -8.65 43.44 -24.76
C GLU A 318 -9.28 42.05 -24.81
N LEU A 319 -10.52 41.98 -25.33
CA LEU A 319 -11.18 40.70 -25.57
C LEU A 319 -10.38 39.87 -26.60
N ALA A 320 -9.81 38.77 -26.14
CA ALA A 320 -8.93 37.90 -26.91
C ALA A 320 -9.63 36.64 -27.39
N ALA A 321 -10.57 36.11 -26.60
CA ALA A 321 -11.46 35.04 -27.02
C ALA A 321 -12.79 35.12 -26.28
N THR A 322 -13.82 34.48 -26.82
CA THR A 322 -15.10 34.28 -26.13
C THR A 322 -15.55 32.85 -26.36
N ALA A 323 -16.05 32.22 -25.30
CA ALA A 323 -16.52 30.84 -25.31
C ALA A 323 -17.95 30.75 -24.81
N THR A 324 -18.68 29.76 -25.32
CA THR A 324 -19.93 29.28 -24.73
C THR A 324 -19.71 27.86 -24.27
N VAL A 325 -19.99 27.58 -23.00
CA VAL A 325 -19.82 26.27 -22.39
C VAL A 325 -21.18 25.81 -21.88
N ASN A 326 -21.56 24.60 -22.24
CA ASN A 326 -22.79 23.96 -21.79
C ASN A 326 -22.43 22.78 -20.88
N PHE A 327 -22.91 22.81 -19.65
CA PHE A 327 -22.70 21.74 -18.68
C PHE A 327 -24.00 20.98 -18.49
N ALA A 328 -24.00 19.67 -18.74
CA ALA A 328 -25.10 18.79 -18.39
C ALA A 328 -25.06 18.48 -16.88
N ILE A 329 -26.21 18.60 -16.22
CA ILE A 329 -26.36 18.26 -14.79
C ILE A 329 -26.71 16.77 -14.69
N ILE A 330 -25.98 16.04 -13.84
CA ILE A 330 -26.11 14.61 -13.62
C ILE A 330 -26.39 14.36 -12.13
N ASP A 331 -27.37 13.52 -11.82
CA ASP A 331 -27.62 13.08 -10.43
C ASP A 331 -26.60 11.99 -10.06
N ARG A 332 -25.85 12.18 -8.95
CA ARG A 332 -24.82 11.21 -8.51
C ARG A 332 -25.36 9.83 -8.12
N ASN A 333 -26.67 9.63 -8.07
CA ASN A 333 -27.30 8.34 -7.76
C ASN A 333 -27.37 7.37 -8.95
N ASP A 334 -27.08 7.82 -10.18
CA ASP A 334 -27.12 6.95 -11.38
C ASP A 334 -25.77 6.27 -11.70
N THR A 335 -24.68 6.61 -11.01
CA THR A 335 -23.33 6.11 -11.34
C THR A 335 -22.92 4.78 -10.67
N THR A 336 -23.78 4.15 -9.87
CA THR A 336 -23.50 2.82 -9.27
C THR A 336 -24.16 1.63 -10.00
N GLU A 337 -24.88 1.85 -11.09
CA GLU A 337 -25.47 0.77 -11.89
C GLU A 337 -25.14 0.92 -13.38
N THR A 338 -23.87 0.78 -13.78
CA THR A 338 -23.44 0.16 -15.06
C THR A 338 -21.93 0.31 -15.26
N GLY A 339 -21.22 -0.82 -15.32
CA GLY A 339 -19.80 -0.88 -15.68
C GLY A 339 -19.05 -1.97 -14.94
#